data_AF-A0A661QNE1-F1
#
_entry.id   AF-A0A661QNE1-F1
#
_cell.length_a   1.000
_cell.length_b   1.000
_cell.length_c   1.000
_cell.angle_alpha   90.00
_cell.angle_beta   90.00
_cell.angle_gamma   90.00
#
_symmetry.space_group_name_H-M   'P 1'
#
loop_
_entity.id
_entity.type
_entity.pdbx_description
1 polymer ?
#
loop_
_entity_poly.entity_id
_entity_poly.type
_entity_poly.pdbx_seq_one_letter_code
_entity_poly.pdbx_strand_id
1 'polypeptide(L)'
;MKKENYKSILSKFKREIKNTHNHVFHDVDNWTMANDIMNGVLIGYTINERSERELLHRIGLKYGLIPLCPGEVVDIDVSDHHKIMRSFVRTMFGKMQINPK
;
A
#
# COMPACT_ATOMS: atom_id res chain seq x y z
N MET A 1 -11.97 -10.89 -6.22
CA MET A 1 -11.20 -11.59 -5.17
C MET A 1 -11.88 -11.35 -3.83
N LYS A 2 -12.16 -12.38 -3.00
CA LYS A 2 -12.87 -12.21 -1.70
C LYS A 2 -11.95 -11.64 -0.61
N LYS A 3 -12.49 -10.89 0.36
CA LYS A 3 -11.75 -10.23 1.46
C LYS A 3 -10.89 -11.21 2.28
N GLU A 4 -11.34 -12.45 2.43
CA GLU A 4 -10.61 -13.55 3.09
C GLU A 4 -9.27 -13.89 2.42
N ASN A 5 -9.16 -13.69 1.10
CA ASN A 5 -7.93 -13.96 0.37
C ASN A 5 -6.83 -12.94 0.73
N TYR A 6 -7.20 -11.70 1.04
CA TYR A 6 -6.24 -10.66 1.41
C TYR A 6 -5.58 -10.87 2.77
N LYS A 7 -6.19 -11.61 3.71
CA LYS A 7 -5.53 -11.94 4.99
C LYS A 7 -4.31 -12.84 4.78
N SER A 8 -4.42 -13.86 3.92
CA SER A 8 -3.29 -14.72 3.56
C SER A 8 -2.20 -13.95 2.82
N ILE A 9 -2.61 -13.06 1.91
CA ILE A 9 -1.71 -12.19 1.15
C ILE A 9 -0.98 -11.21 2.09
N LEU A 10 -1.68 -10.62 3.06
CA LEU A 10 -1.11 -9.72 4.07
C LEU A 10 0.02 -10.42 4.86
N SER A 11 -0.18 -11.68 5.27
CA SER A 11 0.87 -12.43 5.97
C SER A 11 2.12 -12.64 5.11
N LYS A 12 1.95 -12.91 3.80
CA LYS A 12 3.09 -13.03 2.88
C LYS A 12 3.80 -11.70 2.66
N PHE A 13 3.03 -10.62 2.52
CA PHE A 13 3.53 -9.26 2.40
C PHE A 13 4.37 -8.85 3.63
N LYS A 14 3.82 -9.03 4.84
CA LYS A 14 4.54 -8.78 6.10
C LYS A 14 5.87 -9.53 6.18
N ARG A 15 5.88 -10.80 5.76
CA ARG A 15 7.09 -11.61 5.73
C ARG A 15 8.13 -11.06 4.74
N GLU A 16 7.72 -10.64 3.55
CA GLU A 16 8.65 -10.03 2.58
C GLU A 16 9.23 -8.72 3.12
N ILE A 17 8.42 -7.89 3.77
CA ILE A 17 8.87 -6.65 4.41
C ILE A 17 9.91 -6.94 5.50
N LYS A 18 9.65 -7.89 6.40
CA LYS A 18 10.63 -8.30 7.42
C LYS A 18 11.94 -8.78 6.82
N ASN A 19 11.88 -9.51 5.71
CA ASN A 19 13.06 -10.02 5.01
C ASN A 19 13.89 -8.93 4.32
N THR A 20 13.37 -7.71 4.17
CA THR A 20 14.20 -6.58 3.70
C THR A 20 15.25 -6.16 4.72
N HIS A 21 15.11 -6.56 5.99
CA HIS A 21 15.95 -6.13 7.11
C HIS A 21 16.06 -4.59 7.22
N ASN A 22 15.06 -3.88 6.71
CA ASN A 22 15.04 -2.43 6.74
C ASN A 22 14.50 -1.91 8.08
N HIS A 23 15.32 -1.13 8.77
CA HIS A 23 15.02 -0.60 10.10
C HIS A 23 13.83 0.36 10.15
N VAL A 24 13.47 0.98 9.02
CA VAL A 24 12.31 1.88 8.92
C VAL A 24 11.00 1.11 9.02
N PHE A 25 10.98 -0.18 8.66
CA PHE A 25 9.81 -1.04 8.77
C PHE A 25 9.76 -1.74 10.14
N HIS A 26 9.38 -1.00 11.17
CA HIS A 26 9.10 -1.56 12.50
C HIS A 26 7.62 -1.94 12.68
N ASP A 27 7.31 -2.70 13.74
CA ASP A 27 5.94 -3.08 14.13
C ASP A 27 5.08 -3.72 13.01
N VAL A 28 5.74 -4.39 12.05
CA VAL A 28 5.11 -4.96 10.85
C VAL A 28 3.97 -5.92 11.18
N ASP A 29 4.02 -6.61 12.31
CA ASP A 29 2.96 -7.52 12.76
C ASP A 29 1.67 -6.79 13.12
N ASN A 30 1.74 -5.53 13.52
CA ASN A 30 0.59 -4.71 13.89
C ASN A 30 -0.16 -4.15 12.68
N TRP A 31 0.40 -4.27 11.46
CA TRP A 31 -0.27 -3.77 10.26
C TRP A 31 -1.55 -4.56 9.97
N THR A 32 -2.63 -3.89 9.62
CA THR A 32 -3.93 -4.52 9.36
C THR A 32 -4.49 -4.12 8.01
N MET A 33 -5.45 -4.89 7.50
CA MET A 33 -6.22 -4.44 6.35
C MET A 33 -7.02 -3.19 6.71
N ALA A 34 -7.14 -2.26 5.77
CA ALA A 34 -8.06 -1.15 5.86
C ALA A 34 -9.51 -1.64 5.75
N ASN A 35 -10.45 -0.90 6.35
CA ASN A 35 -11.87 -1.28 6.36
C ASN A 35 -12.61 -0.80 5.11
N ASP A 36 -12.24 0.39 4.64
CA ASP A 36 -12.78 1.18 3.54
C ASP A 36 -12.14 0.84 2.18
N ILE A 37 -10.87 0.44 2.17
CA ILE A 37 -10.14 0.06 0.95
C ILE A 37 -9.84 -1.45 0.99
N MET A 38 -10.46 -2.21 0.07
CA MET A 38 -10.47 -3.68 0.10
C MET A 38 -9.08 -4.33 0.19
N ASN A 39 -8.10 -3.75 -0.51
CA ASN A 39 -6.71 -4.19 -0.53
C ASN A 39 -5.75 -3.20 0.16
N GLY A 40 -6.28 -2.25 0.93
CA GLY A 40 -5.49 -1.29 1.69
C GLY A 40 -4.86 -1.94 2.92
N VAL A 41 -3.65 -1.55 3.27
CA VAL A 41 -2.93 -2.00 4.47
C VAL A 41 -2.51 -0.78 5.29
N LEU A 42 -2.92 -0.73 6.55
CA LEU A 42 -2.59 0.35 7.47
C LEU A 42 -1.23 0.08 8.12
N ILE A 43 -0.28 1.00 7.92
CA ILE A 43 1.09 0.91 8.43
C ILE A 43 1.21 1.45 9.87
N GLY A 44 0.32 2.36 10.26
CA GLY A 44 0.21 2.87 11.63
C GLY A 44 1.20 3.98 11.98
N TYR A 45 2.18 4.28 11.12
CA TYR A 45 3.15 5.37 11.29
C TYR A 45 3.61 5.92 9.94
N THR A 46 4.20 7.11 9.97
CA THR A 46 4.72 7.80 8.78
C THR A 46 6.12 7.34 8.45
N ILE A 47 6.38 7.10 7.17
CA ILE A 47 7.72 6.83 6.65
C ILE A 47 8.24 8.11 5.99
N ASN A 48 9.26 8.72 6.59
CA ASN A 48 9.80 10.01 6.17
C ASN A 48 10.86 9.92 5.07
N GLU A 49 11.27 8.71 4.70
CA GLU A 49 12.25 8.49 3.63
C GLU A 49 11.54 8.07 2.34
N ARG A 50 11.74 8.84 1.28
CA ARG A 50 11.10 8.60 -0.02
C ARG A 50 11.45 7.23 -0.60
N SER A 51 12.73 6.83 -0.54
CA SER A 51 13.20 5.53 -1.02
C SER A 51 12.47 4.38 -0.32
N GLU A 52 12.29 4.48 0.99
CA GLU A 52 11.65 3.45 1.80
C GLU A 52 10.15 3.41 1.58
N ARG A 53 9.52 4.57 1.40
CA ARG A 53 8.13 4.65 1.01
C ARG A 53 7.88 4.05 -0.38
N GLU A 54 8.80 4.29 -1.33
CA GLU A 54 8.80 3.70 -2.68
C GLU A 54 9.02 2.19 -2.67
N LEU A 55 9.92 1.69 -1.82
CA LEU A 55 10.14 0.27 -1.61
C LEU A 55 8.88 -0.41 -1.06
N LEU A 56 8.29 0.14 0.00
CA LEU A 56 7.06 -0.35 0.60
C LEU A 56 5.93 -0.44 -0.44
N HIS A 57 5.74 0.63 -1.21
CA HIS A 57 4.72 0.67 -2.27
C HIS A 57 4.93 -0.42 -3.31
N ARG A 58 6.17 -0.58 -3.79
CA ARG A 58 6.53 -1.56 -4.81
C ARG A 58 6.29 -2.99 -4.34
N ILE A 59 6.68 -3.30 -3.11
CA ILE A 59 6.44 -4.62 -2.50
C ILE A 59 4.92 -4.80 -2.33
N GLY A 60 4.19 -3.81 -1.82
CA GLY A 60 2.73 -3.87 -1.69
C GLY A 60 2.05 -4.23 -3.01
N LEU A 61 2.39 -3.53 -4.10
CA LEU A 61 1.81 -3.77 -5.42
C LEU A 61 2.11 -5.17 -5.97
N LYS A 62 3.26 -5.76 -5.65
CA LYS A 62 3.58 -7.16 -6.01
C LYS A 62 2.56 -8.15 -5.43
N TYR A 63 1.98 -7.82 -4.27
CA TYR A 63 0.94 -8.60 -3.59
C TYR A 63 -0.48 -8.12 -3.92
N GLY A 64 -0.64 -7.12 -4.79
CA GLY A 64 -1.93 -6.48 -5.05
C GLY A 64 -2.47 -5.70 -3.84
N LEU A 65 -1.60 -5.33 -2.90
CA LEU A 65 -1.91 -4.56 -1.69
C LEU A 65 -1.50 -3.09 -1.86
N ILE A 66 -2.18 -2.20 -1.15
CA ILE A 66 -1.91 -0.77 -1.13
C ILE A 66 -1.51 -0.37 0.29
N PRO A 67 -0.20 -0.25 0.59
CA PRO A 67 0.27 0.23 1.88
C PRO A 67 -0.06 1.72 2.05
N LEU A 68 -0.67 2.06 3.18
CA LEU A 68 -1.13 3.40 3.52
C LEU A 68 -0.50 3.82 4.86
N CYS A 69 0.35 4.83 4.80
CA CYS A 69 0.81 5.56 5.97
C CYS A 69 -0.30 6.52 6.45
N PRO A 70 -0.24 7.02 7.70
CA PRO A 70 -1.19 7.99 8.21
C PRO A 70 -1.33 9.21 7.28
N GLY A 71 -2.58 9.60 7.01
CA GLY A 71 -2.92 10.74 6.16
C GLY A 71 -2.84 10.48 4.65
N GLU A 72 -2.37 9.31 4.22
CA GLU A 72 -2.37 8.93 2.81
C GLU A 72 -3.75 8.48 2.35
N VAL A 73 -4.10 8.84 1.12
CA VAL A 73 -5.40 8.52 0.52
C VAL A 73 -5.22 7.90 -0.85
N VAL A 74 -6.14 7.00 -1.22
CA VAL A 74 -6.24 6.46 -2.57
C VAL A 74 -7.14 7.37 -3.40
N ASP A 75 -6.68 7.74 -4.58
CA ASP A 75 -7.39 8.62 -5.50
C ASP A 75 -7.37 8.03 -6.92
N ILE A 76 -8.33 8.48 -7.73
CA ILE A 76 -8.56 7.99 -9.09
C ILE A 76 -8.63 9.17 -10.06
N ASP A 77 -7.79 9.13 -11.09
CA ASP A 77 -7.92 10.04 -12.23
C ASP A 77 -8.94 9.42 -13.19
N VAL A 78 -10.05 10.12 -13.42
CA VAL A 78 -11.14 9.72 -14.33
C VAL A 78 -11.08 10.59 -15.58
N SER A 79 -11.20 9.97 -16.76
CA SER A 79 -11.35 10.71 -18.02
C SER A 79 -12.78 11.19 -18.25
N ASP A 80 -12.99 12.13 -19.18
CA ASP A 80 -14.31 12.68 -19.54
C ASP A 80 -15.35 11.62 -19.93
N HIS A 81 -14.91 10.40 -20.29
CA HIS A 81 -15.77 9.25 -20.60
C HIS A 81 -16.06 8.35 -19.38
N HIS A 82 -15.85 8.84 -18.16
CA HIS A 82 -16.03 8.11 -16.90
C HIS A 82 -15.17 6.83 -16.78
N LYS A 83 -14.11 6.70 -17.59
CA LYS A 83 -13.14 5.61 -17.47
C LYS A 83 -12.05 5.99 -16.50
N ILE A 84 -11.79 5.14 -15.49
CA ILE A 84 -10.64 5.26 -14.60
C ILE A 84 -9.38 5.12 -15.47
N MET A 85 -8.61 6.19 -15.55
CA MET A 85 -7.35 6.23 -16.30
C MET A 85 -6.21 5.71 -15.45
N ARG A 86 -6.15 6.15 -14.18
CA ARG A 86 -5.08 5.78 -13.24
C ARG A 86 -5.61 5.81 -11.81
N SER A 87 -5.11 4.91 -10.98
CA SER A 87 -5.26 4.98 -9.53
C SER A 87 -3.91 5.34 -8.92
N PHE A 88 -3.89 6.11 -7.83
CA PHE A 88 -2.65 6.46 -7.14
C PHE A 88 -2.89 6.65 -5.64
N VAL A 89 -1.82 6.48 -4.86
CA VAL A 89 -1.77 6.91 -3.47
C VAL A 89 -1.21 8.33 -3.44
N ARG A 90 -1.90 9.27 -2.78
CA ARG A 90 -1.34 10.58 -2.44
C ARG A 90 -0.54 10.45 -1.15
N THR A 91 0.75 10.77 -1.22
CA THR A 91 1.69 10.74 -0.10
C THR A 91 2.31 12.12 0.11
N MET A 92 3.08 12.27 1.20
CA MET A 92 3.85 13.50 1.43
C MET A 92 4.92 13.77 0.34
N PHE A 93 5.29 12.75 -0.45
CA PHE A 93 6.26 12.87 -1.54
C PHE A 93 5.61 13.06 -2.92
N GLY A 94 4.28 13.15 -2.99
CA GLY A 94 3.52 13.30 -4.23
C GLY A 94 2.64 12.08 -4.54
N LYS A 95 2.43 11.80 -5.83
CA LYS A 95 1.55 10.72 -6.28
C LYS A 95 2.35 9.43 -6.56
N MET A 96 1.88 8.31 -6.01
CA MET A 96 2.46 6.98 -6.26
C MET A 96 1.44 6.12 -7.00
N GLN A 97 1.71 5.82 -8.27
CA GLN A 97 0.76 5.11 -9.13
C GLN A 97 0.51 3.68 -8.64
N ILE A 98 -0.77 3.29 -8.59
CA ILE A 98 -1.22 1.94 -8.33
C ILE A 98 -1.40 1.27 -9.69
N ASN A 99 -0.48 0.35 -10.02
CA ASN A 99 -0.57 -0.48 -11.20
C ASN A 99 -0.83 -1.91 -10.74
N PRO A 100 -2.10 -2.34 -10.61
CA PRO A 100 -2.39 -3.72 -10.27
C PRO A 100 -1.81 -4.64 -11.35
N LYS A 101 -1.11 -5.70 -10.92
CA LYS A 101 -0.72 -6.82 -11.79
C LYS A 101 -1.88 -7.77 -12.00
#